data_AF-X1PZR9-F1
#
_entry.id   AF-X1PZR9-F1
#
_cell.length_a   1.000
_cell.length_b   1.000
_cell.length_c   1.000
_cell.angle_alpha   90.00
_cell.angle_beta   90.00
_cell.angle_gamma   90.00
#
_symmetry.space_group_name_H-M   'P 1'
#
loop_
_entity.id
_entity.type
_entity.pdbx_description
1 polymer ?
#
loop_
_entity_poly.entity_id
_entity_poly.type
_entity_poly.pdbx_seq_one_letter_code
_entity_poly.pdbx_strand_id
1 'polypeptide(L)'
;MEHFELRVLADYVHTGLQVANTWVRPSPRDVDGELERDERAEVVFAEIFPPVTGGAEELLRKVIPVLDGQRYSEYVSLSGILSSNMTPPKNSIWGGRLYSFGTPHNSNGLLSTTLKYSEHITVECLAGDAAINAPYRVRLWGYVYQESE
;
A
#
# COMPACT_ATOMS: atom_id res chain seq x y z
N MET A 1 -25.24 -10.75 8.91
CA MET A 1 -24.25 -9.79 8.39
C MET A 1 -22.99 -10.60 8.23
N GLU A 2 -22.59 -10.89 7.00
CA GLU A 2 -21.32 -11.59 6.78
C GLU A 2 -20.18 -10.79 7.42
N HIS A 3 -19.28 -11.50 8.09
CA HIS A 3 -18.17 -10.88 8.80
C HIS A 3 -16.97 -10.82 7.85
N PHE A 4 -16.79 -9.69 7.18
CA PHE A 4 -15.56 -9.43 6.42
C PHE A 4 -14.44 -9.06 7.38
N GLU A 5 -13.37 -9.87 7.39
CA GLU A 5 -12.19 -9.63 8.20
C GLU A 5 -11.21 -8.71 7.46
N LEU A 6 -10.69 -7.70 8.17
CA LEU A 6 -9.63 -6.85 7.63
C LEU A 6 -8.35 -7.69 7.46
N ARG A 7 -7.87 -7.82 6.23
CA ARG A 7 -6.69 -8.62 5.89
C ARG A 7 -5.61 -7.79 5.20
N VAL A 8 -4.38 -8.30 5.22
CA VAL A 8 -3.30 -7.76 4.38
C VAL A 8 -3.56 -8.25 2.96
N LEU A 9 -3.68 -7.31 2.03
CA LEU A 9 -3.95 -7.55 0.62
C LEU A 9 -2.69 -7.49 -0.25
N ALA A 10 -1.66 -6.82 0.23
CA ALA A 10 -0.31 -6.89 -0.33
C ALA A 10 0.71 -6.55 0.75
N ASP A 11 1.84 -7.25 0.73
CA ASP A 11 2.94 -7.07 1.68
C ASP A 11 4.28 -7.08 0.96
N TYR A 12 4.77 -5.88 0.65
CA TYR A 12 6.07 -5.73 0.03
C TYR A 12 7.16 -5.45 1.06
N VAL A 13 8.16 -6.32 1.14
CA VAL A 13 9.39 -6.07 1.91
C VAL A 13 10.55 -5.87 0.94
N HIS A 14 11.08 -4.65 0.87
CA HIS A 14 12.30 -4.39 0.13
C HIS A 14 13.51 -4.69 1.01
N THR A 15 14.46 -5.44 0.45
CA THR A 15 15.77 -5.68 1.06
C THR A 15 16.85 -5.43 0.02
N GLY A 16 18.01 -4.95 0.47
CA GLY A 16 19.14 -4.62 -0.39
C GLY A 16 19.18 -3.16 -0.81
N LEU A 17 20.04 -2.88 -1.78
CA LEU A 17 20.28 -1.53 -2.30
C LEU A 17 19.25 -1.18 -3.37
N GLN A 18 18.55 -0.06 -3.19
CA GLN A 18 17.82 0.61 -4.25
C GLN A 18 18.56 1.89 -4.65
N VAL A 19 19.01 1.94 -5.91
CA VAL A 19 19.80 3.05 -6.44
C VAL A 19 18.96 4.33 -6.51
N ALA A 20 19.60 5.49 -6.34
CA ALA A 20 18.96 6.81 -6.45
C ALA A 20 18.15 6.96 -7.75
N ASN A 21 16.98 7.61 -7.64
CA ASN A 21 16.04 7.89 -8.73
C ASN A 21 15.55 6.65 -9.50
N THR A 22 15.66 5.46 -8.92
CA THR A 22 15.16 4.23 -9.53
C THR A 22 13.84 3.79 -8.91
N TRP A 23 13.00 3.20 -9.76
CA TRP A 23 11.77 2.54 -9.36
C TRP A 23 12.04 1.07 -9.10
N VAL A 24 11.51 0.58 -7.98
CA VAL A 24 11.34 -0.84 -7.73
C VAL A 24 9.87 -1.20 -7.98
N ARG A 25 9.66 -2.31 -8.70
CA ARG A 25 8.35 -2.76 -9.19
C ARG A 25 8.19 -4.26 -8.93
N PRO A 26 7.89 -4.67 -7.69
CA PRO A 26 7.55 -6.06 -7.40
C PRO A 26 6.35 -6.51 -8.25
N SER A 27 6.34 -7.76 -8.69
CA SER A 27 5.16 -8.38 -9.27
C SER A 27 4.07 -8.59 -8.21
N PRO A 28 2.79 -8.76 -8.60
CA PRO A 28 1.74 -9.09 -7.64
C PRO A 28 2.06 -10.33 -6.79
N ARG A 29 2.71 -11.33 -7.38
CA ARG A 29 3.20 -12.52 -6.68
C ARG A 29 4.28 -12.23 -5.64
N ASP A 30 5.13 -11.22 -5.85
CA ASP A 30 6.18 -10.86 -4.89
C ASP A 30 5.62 -10.19 -3.62
N VAL A 31 4.34 -9.82 -3.64
CA VAL A 31 3.66 -9.11 -2.54
C VAL A 31 2.41 -9.84 -2.04
N ASP A 32 2.17 -11.07 -2.48
CA ASP A 32 0.95 -11.84 -2.19
C ASP A 32 -0.35 -11.06 -2.55
N GLY A 33 -0.32 -10.34 -3.68
CA GLY A 33 -1.38 -9.42 -4.12
C GLY A 33 -2.39 -9.99 -5.12
N GLU A 34 -2.38 -11.29 -5.38
CA GLU A 34 -3.28 -11.94 -6.34
C GLU A 34 -4.59 -12.37 -5.64
N LEU A 35 -5.72 -12.22 -6.34
CA LEU A 35 -7.02 -12.70 -5.89
C LEU A 35 -7.38 -14.03 -6.54
N GLU A 36 -8.27 -14.76 -5.89
CA GLU A 36 -8.94 -15.90 -6.52
C GLU A 36 -9.95 -15.42 -7.59
N ARG A 37 -10.28 -16.29 -8.55
CA ARG A 37 -11.05 -15.91 -9.76
C ARG A 37 -12.37 -15.16 -9.48
N ASP A 38 -13.07 -15.57 -8.44
CA ASP A 38 -14.41 -15.06 -8.10
C ASP A 38 -14.34 -14.08 -6.91
N GLU A 39 -13.16 -13.50 -6.62
CA GLU A 39 -12.95 -12.51 -5.57
C GLU A 39 -12.83 -11.07 -6.10
N ARG A 40 -13.29 -10.09 -5.31
CA ARG A 40 -13.07 -8.66 -5.53
C ARG A 40 -12.57 -8.03 -4.24
N ALA A 41 -11.68 -7.05 -4.33
CA ALA A 41 -11.04 -6.49 -3.16
C ALA A 41 -11.12 -4.97 -3.11
N GLU A 42 -11.11 -4.42 -1.90
CA GLU A 42 -10.92 -2.99 -1.69
C GLU A 42 -9.87 -2.70 -0.62
N VAL A 43 -8.89 -1.86 -0.96
CA VAL A 43 -7.88 -1.36 -0.03
C VAL A 43 -8.44 -0.15 0.71
N VAL A 44 -8.37 -0.21 2.03
CA VAL A 44 -8.86 0.82 2.94
C VAL A 44 -7.74 1.77 3.35
N PHE A 45 -6.57 1.24 3.69
CA PHE A 45 -5.43 2.06 4.06
C PHE A 45 -4.11 1.36 3.72
N ALA A 46 -3.04 2.15 3.66
CA ALA A 46 -1.68 1.66 3.53
C ALA A 46 -0.94 1.79 4.87
N GLU A 47 0.13 1.04 5.02
CA GLU A 47 1.02 1.08 6.17
C GLU A 47 2.46 0.93 5.68
N ILE A 48 3.27 1.97 5.86
CA ILE A 48 4.63 2.07 5.36
C ILE A 48 5.59 2.09 6.55
N PHE A 49 6.54 1.15 6.56
CA PHE A 49 7.71 1.14 7.43
C PHE A 49 8.85 1.81 6.65
N PRO A 50 9.19 3.07 6.97
CA PRO A 50 10.15 3.84 6.19
C PRO A 50 11.57 3.29 6.34
N PRO A 51 12.43 3.41 5.32
CA PRO A 51 13.84 3.04 5.45
C PRO A 51 14.59 4.06 6.33
N VAL A 52 15.26 3.57 7.37
CA VAL A 52 16.02 4.38 8.33
C VAL A 52 17.36 3.70 8.62
N THR A 53 18.46 4.41 8.40
CA THR A 53 19.83 3.93 8.67
C THR A 53 20.47 4.78 9.77
N GLY A 54 20.84 4.15 10.89
CA GLY A 54 21.54 4.85 11.99
C GLY A 54 20.78 6.06 12.56
N GLY A 55 19.44 6.07 12.44
CA GLY A 55 18.57 7.18 12.85
C GLY A 55 18.37 8.26 11.79
N ALA A 56 19.03 8.18 10.63
CA ALA A 56 18.77 9.04 9.48
C ALA A 56 17.73 8.40 8.56
N GLU A 57 16.73 9.19 8.14
CA GLU A 57 15.74 8.74 7.17
C GLU A 57 16.33 8.67 5.76
N GLU A 58 15.97 7.63 5.02
CA GLU A 58 16.32 7.50 3.60
C GLU A 58 15.10 7.82 2.73
N LEU A 59 15.34 8.33 1.53
CA LEU A 59 14.32 9.00 0.75
C LEU A 59 13.49 8.04 -0.09
N LEU A 60 12.55 7.31 0.52
CA LEU A 60 11.48 6.63 -0.21
C LEU A 60 10.42 7.64 -0.66
N ARG A 61 10.69 8.30 -1.78
CA ARG A 61 9.99 9.52 -2.22
C ARG A 61 8.54 9.28 -2.60
N LYS A 62 8.24 8.15 -3.25
CA LYS A 62 6.88 7.81 -3.68
C LYS A 62 6.62 6.33 -3.56
N VAL A 63 5.44 5.99 -3.04
CA VAL A 63 4.85 4.66 -3.09
C VAL A 63 3.51 4.78 -3.79
N ILE A 64 3.32 4.00 -4.85
CA ILE A 64 2.17 4.08 -5.74
C ILE A 64 1.52 2.71 -5.86
N PRO A 65 0.25 2.55 -5.46
CA PRO A 65 -0.50 1.32 -5.74
C PRO A 65 -0.70 1.13 -7.24
N VAL A 66 -0.62 -0.12 -7.68
CA VAL A 66 -0.94 -0.57 -9.04
C VAL A 66 -2.05 -1.60 -8.94
N LEU A 67 -3.21 -1.30 -9.53
CA LEU A 67 -4.43 -2.09 -9.45
C LEU A 67 -4.70 -2.67 -10.84
N ASP A 68 -4.77 -4.00 -10.98
CA ASP A 68 -5.05 -4.68 -12.25
C ASP A 68 -4.18 -4.15 -13.42
N GLY A 69 -2.89 -3.90 -13.12
CA GLY A 69 -1.89 -3.40 -14.06
C GLY A 69 -1.94 -1.90 -14.31
N GLN A 70 -2.93 -1.19 -13.77
CA GLN A 70 -3.09 0.25 -13.89
C GLN A 70 -2.42 0.98 -12.73
N ARG A 71 -1.52 1.88 -13.07
CA ARG A 71 -0.82 2.72 -12.09
C ARG A 71 -1.75 3.81 -11.56
N TYR A 72 -2.04 3.81 -10.28
CA TYR A 72 -2.98 4.76 -9.67
C TYR A 72 -2.34 6.11 -9.28
N SER A 73 -1.26 6.50 -9.96
CA SER A 73 -0.40 7.64 -9.61
C SER A 73 -1.08 9.00 -9.70
N GLU A 74 -2.15 9.11 -10.49
CA GLU A 74 -2.91 10.35 -10.65
C GLU A 74 -3.77 10.65 -9.42
N TYR A 75 -4.08 9.63 -8.62
CA TYR A 75 -4.98 9.73 -7.46
C TYR A 75 -4.26 9.48 -6.14
N VAL A 76 -3.27 8.57 -6.12
CA VAL A 76 -2.57 8.17 -4.89
C VAL A 76 -1.05 8.20 -5.11
N SER A 77 -0.38 9.01 -4.29
CA SER A 77 1.08 9.06 -4.19
C SER A 77 1.45 9.21 -2.71
N LEU A 78 1.88 8.12 -2.09
CA LEU A 78 2.22 8.10 -0.67
C LEU A 78 3.70 8.43 -0.46
N SER A 79 4.00 9.18 0.60
CA SER A 79 5.39 9.40 1.04
C SER A 79 5.83 8.25 1.94
N GLY A 80 6.98 7.65 1.63
CA GLY A 80 7.62 6.65 2.47
C GLY A 80 8.77 7.21 3.31
N ILE A 81 8.92 8.53 3.38
CA ILE A 81 9.94 9.20 4.20
C ILE A 81 9.43 9.29 5.64
N LEU A 82 10.25 8.92 6.63
CA LEU A 82 9.83 8.85 8.04
C LEU A 82 9.13 10.13 8.52
N SER A 83 9.70 11.30 8.26
CA SER A 83 9.20 12.61 8.69
C SER A 83 7.88 13.06 8.03
N SER A 84 7.52 12.49 6.87
CA SER A 84 6.30 12.86 6.10
C SER A 84 5.37 11.67 5.82
N ASN A 85 5.63 10.52 6.46
CA ASN A 85 4.82 9.34 6.29
C ASN A 85 3.44 9.51 6.95
N MET A 86 2.42 9.67 6.13
CA MET A 86 1.02 9.83 6.55
C MET A 86 0.32 8.49 6.84
N THR A 87 0.99 7.38 6.53
CA THR A 87 0.51 6.01 6.69
C THR A 87 1.51 5.19 7.52
N PRO A 88 1.85 5.62 8.76
CA PRO A 88 2.85 4.93 9.56
C PRO A 88 2.31 3.59 10.10
N PRO A 89 3.20 2.76 10.67
CA PRO A 89 2.80 1.54 11.35
C PRO A 89 1.70 1.77 12.38
N LYS A 90 0.73 0.86 12.50
CA LYS A 90 -0.45 1.03 13.36
C LYS A 90 -0.09 1.31 14.83
N ASN A 91 1.01 0.73 15.32
CA ASN A 91 1.54 0.96 16.66
C ASN A 91 2.16 2.36 16.85
N SER A 92 2.44 3.08 15.78
CA SER A 92 2.93 4.46 15.77
C SER A 92 1.81 5.50 15.68
N ILE A 93 0.55 5.07 15.56
CA ILE A 93 -0.61 5.97 15.43
C ILE A 93 -1.21 6.23 16.81
N TRP A 94 -1.01 7.44 17.32
CA TRP A 94 -1.69 7.90 18.52
C TRP A 94 -3.19 8.10 18.26
N GLY A 95 -4.04 7.57 19.15
CA GLY A 95 -5.50 7.68 19.03
C GLY A 95 -6.13 6.81 17.94
N GLY A 96 -5.37 5.92 17.29
CA GLY A 96 -5.90 4.93 16.34
C GLY A 96 -6.55 5.51 15.06
N ARG A 97 -6.33 6.79 14.76
CA ARG A 97 -6.89 7.48 13.59
C ARG A 97 -6.03 7.20 12.36
N LEU A 98 -6.40 6.16 11.63
CA LEU A 98 -5.77 5.81 10.35
C LEU A 98 -6.23 6.78 9.25
N TYR A 99 -5.32 7.11 8.34
CA TYR A 99 -5.70 7.72 7.07
C TYR A 99 -6.32 6.65 6.18
N SER A 100 -7.63 6.74 5.98
CA SER A 100 -8.38 5.82 5.11
C SER A 100 -8.60 6.45 3.73
N PHE A 101 -8.50 5.64 2.67
CA PHE A 101 -8.86 6.05 1.32
C PHE A 101 -10.36 6.29 1.16
N GLY A 102 -11.20 5.64 1.98
CA GLY A 102 -12.65 5.78 1.94
C GLY A 102 -13.35 4.96 3.03
N THR A 103 -14.64 4.76 2.87
CA THR A 103 -15.45 3.84 3.68
C THR A 103 -15.69 2.56 2.88
N PRO A 104 -15.23 1.40 3.36
CA PRO A 104 -15.47 0.12 2.69
C PRO A 104 -16.95 -0.26 2.72
N HIS A 105 -17.37 -1.15 1.82
CA HIS A 105 -18.73 -1.68 1.71
C HIS A 105 -19.80 -0.57 1.69
N ASN A 106 -19.52 0.52 0.98
CA ASN A 106 -20.42 1.66 0.91
C ASN A 106 -20.94 1.85 -0.52
N SER A 107 -22.26 1.99 -0.67
CA SER A 107 -22.92 2.28 -1.94
C SER A 107 -22.96 3.77 -2.28
N ASN A 108 -22.69 4.65 -1.32
CA ASN A 108 -22.55 6.08 -1.56
C ASN A 108 -21.21 6.36 -2.25
N GLY A 109 -21.26 6.78 -3.51
CA GLY A 109 -20.07 7.06 -4.32
C GLY A 109 -19.13 8.13 -3.75
N LEU A 110 -19.62 9.04 -2.89
CA LEU A 110 -18.76 10.03 -2.23
C LEU A 110 -17.93 9.46 -1.07
N LEU A 111 -18.34 8.31 -0.53
CA LEU A 111 -17.67 7.63 0.57
C LEU A 111 -16.92 6.37 0.11
N SER A 112 -17.33 5.77 -1.01
CA SER A 112 -16.77 4.53 -1.57
C SER A 112 -15.48 4.76 -2.37
N THR A 113 -14.56 5.56 -1.83
CA THR A 113 -13.31 6.00 -2.48
C THR A 113 -12.10 5.10 -2.16
N THR A 114 -12.33 3.95 -1.54
CA THR A 114 -11.34 2.86 -1.38
C THR A 114 -10.82 2.38 -2.73
N LEU A 115 -9.59 1.83 -2.74
CA LEU A 115 -8.96 1.36 -3.97
C LEU A 115 -9.48 -0.04 -4.32
N LYS A 116 -10.24 -0.16 -5.39
CA LYS A 116 -10.90 -1.42 -5.78
C LYS A 116 -10.14 -2.10 -6.91
N TYR A 117 -10.02 -3.42 -6.85
CA TYR A 117 -9.38 -4.23 -7.89
C TYR A 117 -10.01 -5.62 -7.96
N SER A 118 -9.80 -6.29 -9.10
CA SER A 118 -10.52 -7.51 -9.48
C SER A 118 -9.63 -8.73 -9.67
N GLU A 119 -8.35 -8.55 -9.98
CA GLU A 119 -7.43 -9.65 -10.26
C GLU A 119 -6.20 -9.56 -9.36
N HIS A 120 -5.52 -8.41 -9.36
CA HIS A 120 -4.25 -8.30 -8.65
C HIS A 120 -3.87 -6.88 -8.25
N ILE A 121 -3.07 -6.78 -7.18
CA ILE A 121 -2.52 -5.53 -6.70
C ILE A 121 -1.00 -5.64 -6.49
N THR A 122 -0.28 -4.55 -6.74
CA THR A 122 1.12 -4.40 -6.34
C THR A 122 1.42 -2.94 -6.00
N VAL A 123 2.69 -2.63 -5.70
CA VAL A 123 3.17 -1.28 -5.43
C VAL A 123 4.39 -0.97 -6.28
N GLU A 124 4.56 0.29 -6.63
CA GLU A 124 5.82 0.80 -7.16
C GLU A 124 6.45 1.80 -6.19
N CYS A 125 7.75 1.65 -5.96
CA CYS A 125 8.50 2.41 -4.97
C CYS A 125 9.63 3.19 -5.63
N LEU A 126 9.64 4.52 -5.50
CA LEU A 126 10.67 5.39 -6.06
C LEU A 126 11.64 5.87 -4.98
N ALA A 127 12.93 5.61 -5.19
CA ALA A 127 14.00 6.24 -4.43
C ALA A 127 14.16 7.72 -4.81
N GLY A 128 14.54 8.53 -3.83
CA GLY A 128 14.91 9.93 -4.00
C GLY A 128 16.26 10.11 -4.69
N ASP A 129 16.87 11.26 -4.47
CA ASP A 129 18.18 11.63 -5.02
C ASP A 129 19.36 10.87 -4.40
N ALA A 130 19.14 10.24 -3.24
CA ALA A 130 20.07 9.30 -2.61
C ALA A 130 19.60 7.84 -2.75
N ALA A 131 20.55 6.91 -2.70
CA ALA A 131 20.24 5.48 -2.65
C ALA A 131 19.63 5.09 -1.31
N ILE A 132 18.74 4.11 -1.32
CA ILE A 132 18.17 3.47 -0.13
C ILE A 132 18.99 2.20 0.14
N ASN A 133 19.52 2.09 1.36
CA ASN A 133 20.30 0.97 1.87
C ASN A 133 19.58 0.23 3.01
N ALA A 134 18.69 0.91 3.74
CA ALA A 134 17.87 0.29 4.77
C ALA A 134 16.67 -0.44 4.16
N PRO A 135 16.24 -1.57 4.77
CA PRO A 135 15.00 -2.22 4.37
C PRO A 135 13.81 -1.31 4.67
N TYR A 136 12.77 -1.45 3.86
CA TYR A 136 11.47 -0.82 4.08
C TYR A 136 10.35 -1.81 3.76
N ARG A 137 9.16 -1.55 4.27
CA ARG A 137 7.99 -2.41 4.05
C ARG A 137 6.77 -1.58 3.72
N VAL A 138 5.96 -2.05 2.78
CA VAL A 138 4.69 -1.45 2.40
C VAL A 138 3.61 -2.51 2.52
N ARG A 139 2.61 -2.28 3.37
CA ARG A 139 1.42 -3.13 3.48
C ARG A 139 0.19 -2.39 3.02
N LEU A 140 -0.64 -3.07 2.24
CA LEU A 140 -1.97 -2.59 1.86
C LEU A 140 -3.00 -3.43 2.61
N TRP A 141 -3.90 -2.77 3.33
CA TRP A 141 -4.89 -3.40 4.19
C TRP A 141 -6.29 -3.16 3.65
N GLY A 142 -7.13 -4.18 3.70
CA GLY A 142 -8.48 -4.06 3.18
C GLY A 142 -9.32 -5.32 3.34
N TYR A 143 -10.34 -5.40 2.50
CA TYR A 143 -11.36 -6.45 2.53
C TYR A 143 -11.46 -7.12 1.18
N VAL A 144 -11.92 -8.37 1.18
CA VAL A 144 -12.23 -9.13 -0.03
C VAL A 144 -13.61 -9.71 0.07
N TYR A 145 -14.26 -9.72 -1.09
CA TYR A 145 -15.64 -10.07 -1.34
C TYR A 145 -15.67 -11.20 -2.36
N GLN A 146 -16.62 -12.11 -2.21
CA GLN A 146 -16.91 -13.14 -3.21
C GLN A 146 -17.98 -12.60 -4.18
N GLU A 147 -17.86 -12.91 -5.46
CA GLU A 147 -18.80 -12.48 -6.52
C GLU A 147 -20.15 -13.21 -6.43
N SER A 148 -20.26 -14.30 -5.66
CA SER A 148 -21.46 -15.13 -5.53
C SER A 148 -22.49 -14.64 -4.51
N GLU A 149 -22.51 -13.35 -4.16
CA GLU A 149 -23.61 -12.73 -3.39
C GLU A 149 -24.19 -11.49 -4.08
#